data_AF-A0A937X6E8-F1
#
_entry.id   AF-A0A937X6E8-F1
#
_cell.length_a   1.000
_cell.length_b   1.000
_cell.length_c   1.000
_cell.angle_alpha   90.00
_cell.angle_beta   90.00
_cell.angle_gamma   90.00
#
_symmetry.space_group_name_H-M   'P 1'
#
loop_
_entity.id
_entity.type
_entity.pdbx_description
1 polymer ?
#
loop_
_entity_poly.entity_id
_entity_poly.type
_entity_poly.pdbx_seq_one_letter_code
_entity_poly.pdbx_strand_id
1 'polypeptide(L)'
;TTTADAAGDVLEERPVELGETAVREALRHFAGEMAQVPPAYSAVHVGGRRAYEMARAGIPVEVPARTVRIDALELLRWTPESVLVRVACSAGTYIRSLAVDLGRALDVPANLAFLLRTRAGAAGIAEADRLTDPVWRPIPPGEFLRHLPAIAIDEAEAAALRQGKPIREANAVDEPVRAMLDEELVAVVRAEQGAFWPKTVLAV
;
A
#
# COMPACT_ATOMS: atom_id res chain seq x y z
N THR A 1 20.98 4.57 -9.49
CA THR A 1 20.67 6.02 -9.67
C THR A 1 20.46 6.68 -8.32
N THR A 2 20.54 8.01 -8.24
CA THR A 2 20.40 8.78 -6.98
C THR A 2 19.04 8.60 -6.29
N THR A 3 17.99 8.26 -7.03
CA THR A 3 16.61 8.13 -6.54
C THR A 3 16.12 6.68 -6.46
N ALA A 4 16.95 5.69 -6.78
CA ALA A 4 16.59 4.28 -6.93
C ALA A 4 15.51 4.00 -7.99
N ASP A 5 15.26 4.94 -8.90
CA ASP A 5 14.43 4.78 -10.09
C ASP A 5 15.11 5.41 -11.32
N ALA A 6 14.49 5.27 -12.49
CA ALA A 6 15.02 5.80 -13.74
C ALA A 6 15.03 7.35 -13.84
N ALA A 7 14.42 8.07 -12.89
CA ALA A 7 14.37 9.53 -12.91
C ALA A 7 15.58 10.22 -12.27
N GLY A 8 16.40 9.48 -11.51
CA GLY A 8 17.61 10.02 -10.88
C GLY A 8 18.86 9.82 -11.72
N ASP A 9 19.90 10.60 -11.42
CA ASP A 9 21.19 10.53 -12.09
C ASP A 9 21.85 9.15 -11.90
N VAL A 10 22.55 8.69 -12.94
CA VAL A 10 23.31 7.44 -12.92
C VAL A 10 24.47 7.56 -11.93
N LEU A 11 24.59 6.58 -11.03
CA LEU A 11 25.67 6.50 -10.03
C LEU A 11 26.69 5.42 -10.40
N GLU A 12 26.21 4.30 -10.92
CA GLU A 12 26.99 3.14 -11.33
C GLU A 12 26.25 2.48 -12.48
N GLU A 13 27.02 1.97 -13.45
CA GLU A 13 26.55 1.13 -14.55
C GLU A 13 27.58 0.03 -14.78
N ARG A 14 27.12 -1.19 -15.00
CA ARG A 14 27.98 -2.36 -15.13
C ARG A 14 27.40 -3.33 -16.16
N PRO A 15 28.22 -4.00 -16.97
CA PRO A 15 27.76 -5.13 -17.77
C PRO A 15 27.13 -6.19 -16.88
N VAL A 16 26.00 -6.75 -17.32
CA VAL A 16 25.23 -7.74 -16.56
C VAL A 16 25.12 -9.01 -17.37
N GLU A 17 25.59 -10.12 -16.79
CA GLU A 17 25.37 -11.47 -17.30
C GLU A 17 24.59 -12.27 -16.25
N LEU A 18 23.28 -12.04 -16.21
CA LEU A 18 22.38 -12.74 -15.28
C LEU A 18 21.48 -13.70 -16.03
N GLY A 19 21.51 -14.98 -15.69
CA GLY A 19 20.54 -15.95 -16.20
C GLY A 19 19.17 -15.83 -15.50
N GLU A 20 18.10 -16.19 -16.20
CA GLU A 20 16.74 -16.21 -15.64
C GLU A 20 16.65 -17.04 -14.35
N THR A 21 17.37 -18.18 -14.29
CA THR A 21 17.42 -19.04 -13.10
C THR A 21 17.90 -18.28 -11.88
N ALA A 22 19.03 -17.58 -11.96
CA ALA A 22 19.57 -16.81 -10.84
C ALA A 22 18.58 -15.76 -10.34
N VAL A 23 17.88 -15.09 -11.26
CA VAL A 23 16.82 -14.14 -10.93
C VAL A 23 15.68 -14.82 -10.18
N ARG A 24 15.17 -15.96 -10.67
CA ARG A 24 14.12 -16.73 -9.99
C ARG A 24 14.54 -17.16 -8.59
N GLU A 25 15.79 -17.58 -8.42
CA GLU A 25 16.31 -17.98 -7.12
C GLU A 25 16.37 -16.80 -6.16
N ALA A 26 16.91 -15.66 -6.61
CA ALA A 26 17.00 -14.45 -5.81
C ALA A 26 15.62 -13.97 -5.32
N LEU A 27 14.61 -13.97 -6.20
CA LEU A 27 13.25 -13.53 -5.85
C LEU A 27 12.64 -14.33 -4.69
N ARG A 28 12.97 -15.63 -4.54
CA ARG A 28 12.45 -16.46 -3.44
C ARG A 28 12.88 -15.95 -2.07
N HIS A 29 14.02 -15.28 -1.96
CA HIS A 29 14.54 -14.76 -0.69
C HIS A 29 13.80 -13.52 -0.17
N PHE A 30 12.96 -12.89 -1.01
CA PHE A 30 12.21 -11.70 -0.63
C PHE A 30 10.79 -12.00 -0.14
N ALA A 31 10.33 -13.26 -0.21
CA ALA A 31 9.01 -13.64 0.27
C ALA A 31 8.93 -13.62 1.80
N GLY A 32 7.79 -13.17 2.34
CA GLY A 32 7.57 -13.07 3.78
C GLY A 32 7.96 -11.72 4.36
N GLU A 33 8.26 -11.70 5.66
CA GLU A 33 8.64 -10.48 6.38
C GLU A 33 10.13 -10.16 6.18
N MET A 34 10.42 -8.88 5.92
CA MET A 34 11.78 -8.40 5.76
C MET A 34 11.94 -6.97 6.30
N ALA A 35 13.15 -6.64 6.72
CA ALA A 35 13.52 -5.27 7.02
C ALA A 35 13.86 -4.54 5.71
N GLN A 36 13.23 -3.40 5.47
CA GLN A 36 13.51 -2.57 4.31
C GLN A 36 13.87 -1.15 4.73
N VAL A 37 15.00 -0.67 4.23
CA VAL A 37 15.40 0.74 4.35
C VAL A 37 14.72 1.52 3.22
N PRO A 38 13.84 2.49 3.54
CA PRO A 38 13.23 3.34 2.52
C PRO A 38 14.30 4.21 1.83
N PRO A 39 14.10 4.62 0.57
CA PRO A 39 15.01 5.52 -0.09
C PRO A 39 15.00 6.90 0.58
N ALA A 40 16.13 7.61 0.53
CA ALA A 40 16.24 8.99 1.02
C ALA A 40 15.19 9.92 0.37
N TYR A 41 14.88 9.72 -0.91
CA TYR A 41 13.78 10.36 -1.62
C TYR A 41 12.43 9.69 -1.30
N SER A 42 12.03 9.73 -0.03
CA SER A 42 10.75 9.22 0.47
C SER A 42 10.00 10.25 1.30
N ALA A 43 8.70 10.02 1.48
CA ALA A 43 7.87 10.82 2.36
C ALA A 43 8.04 10.42 3.86
N VAL A 44 9.01 9.60 4.24
CA VAL A 44 9.23 9.25 5.65
C VAL A 44 9.63 10.51 6.42
N HIS A 45 9.10 10.70 7.64
CA HIS A 45 9.57 11.76 8.52
C HIS A 45 10.80 11.31 9.29
N VAL A 46 11.85 12.12 9.25
CA VAL A 46 13.09 11.95 10.02
C VAL A 46 13.34 13.26 10.75
N GLY A 47 13.38 13.24 12.09
CA GLY A 47 13.57 14.44 12.89
C GLY A 47 12.53 15.55 12.65
N GLY A 48 11.27 15.18 12.37
CA GLY A 48 10.18 16.13 12.11
C GLY A 48 10.14 16.72 10.71
N ARG A 49 11.07 16.36 9.81
CA ARG A 49 11.10 16.80 8.40
C ARG A 49 10.93 15.61 7.46
N ARG A 50 10.42 15.83 6.24
CA ARG A 50 10.33 14.74 5.25
C ARG A 50 11.72 14.42 4.70
N ALA A 51 12.05 13.14 4.57
CA ALA A 51 13.35 12.68 4.08
C ALA A 51 13.70 13.26 2.71
N TYR A 52 12.73 13.34 1.78
CA TYR A 52 12.97 13.92 0.46
C TYR A 52 13.35 15.42 0.51
N GLU A 53 12.88 16.18 1.50
CA GLU A 53 13.21 17.61 1.63
C GLU A 53 14.68 17.78 2.03
N MET A 54 15.14 16.95 2.96
CA MET A 54 16.52 16.92 3.41
C MET A 54 17.44 16.42 2.31
N ALA A 55 17.06 15.34 1.60
CA ALA A 55 17.84 14.79 0.48
C ALA A 55 18.01 15.82 -0.66
N ARG A 56 16.95 16.55 -1.02
CA ARG A 56 17.02 17.64 -2.01
C ARG A 56 17.90 18.81 -1.55
N ALA A 57 18.01 19.03 -0.25
CA ALA A 57 18.90 20.04 0.32
C ALA A 57 20.36 19.54 0.47
N GLY A 58 20.68 18.33 -0.01
CA GLY A 58 22.00 17.72 0.14
C GLY A 58 22.36 17.33 1.57
N ILE A 59 21.38 17.31 2.48
CA ILE A 59 21.58 16.92 3.88
C ILE A 59 21.52 15.39 3.93
N PRO A 60 22.55 14.70 4.47
CA PRO A 60 22.50 13.25 4.66
C PRO A 60 21.28 12.86 5.51
N VAL A 61 20.53 11.86 5.05
CA VAL A 61 19.35 11.33 5.75
C VAL A 61 19.54 9.85 5.99
N GLU A 62 19.66 9.47 7.25
CA GLU A 62 19.52 8.07 7.67
C GLU A 62 18.05 7.78 7.93
N VAL A 63 17.46 6.96 7.07
CA VAL A 63 16.06 6.52 7.24
C VAL A 63 16.08 5.18 7.97
N PRO A 64 15.39 5.05 9.12
CA PRO A 64 15.36 3.79 9.85
C PRO A 64 14.68 2.70 9.02
N ALA A 65 15.20 1.47 9.13
CA ALA A 65 14.57 0.31 8.54
C ALA A 65 13.19 0.07 9.16
N ARG A 66 12.27 -0.47 8.36
CA ARG A 66 10.95 -0.91 8.82
C ARG A 66 10.67 -2.32 8.35
N THR A 67 9.86 -3.04 9.12
CA THR A 67 9.33 -4.33 8.70
C THR A 67 8.27 -4.12 7.62
N VAL A 68 8.44 -4.83 6.52
CA VAL A 68 7.47 -4.95 5.42
C VAL A 68 7.25 -6.43 5.13
N ARG A 69 6.14 -6.77 4.47
CA ARG A 69 5.83 -8.14 4.06
C ARG A 69 5.59 -8.22 2.57
N ILE A 70 6.21 -9.20 1.92
CA ILE A 70 5.94 -9.57 0.53
C ILE A 70 5.09 -10.85 0.54
N ASP A 71 3.80 -10.70 0.22
CA ASP A 71 2.84 -11.81 0.19
C ASP A 71 3.03 -12.68 -1.06
N ALA A 72 3.39 -12.07 -2.19
CA ALA A 72 3.71 -12.77 -3.43
C ALA A 72 4.72 -11.98 -4.25
N LEU A 73 5.67 -12.69 -4.86
CA LEU A 73 6.65 -12.12 -5.78
C LEU A 73 6.87 -13.08 -6.95
N GLU A 74 6.34 -12.72 -8.11
CA GLU A 74 6.30 -13.57 -9.29
C GLU A 74 7.10 -12.93 -10.44
N LEU A 75 7.98 -13.71 -11.07
CA LEU A 75 8.65 -13.30 -12.29
C LEU A 75 7.69 -13.40 -13.49
N LEU A 76 7.36 -12.27 -14.10
CA LEU A 76 6.49 -12.20 -15.28
C LEU A 76 7.27 -12.25 -16.59
N ARG A 77 8.43 -11.58 -16.63
CA ARG A 77 9.31 -11.53 -17.80
C ARG A 77 10.74 -11.28 -17.35
N TRP A 78 11.67 -11.91 -18.06
CA TRP A 78 13.10 -11.68 -17.92
C TRP A 78 13.70 -11.34 -19.30
N THR A 79 14.62 -10.39 -19.31
CA THR A 79 15.58 -10.11 -20.39
C THR A 79 16.97 -9.90 -19.74
N PRO A 80 18.06 -9.93 -20.52
CA PRO A 80 19.40 -9.66 -19.97
C PRO A 80 19.52 -8.31 -19.25
N GLU A 81 18.74 -7.31 -19.68
CA GLU A 81 18.77 -5.94 -19.18
C GLU A 81 17.63 -5.61 -18.19
N SER A 82 16.59 -6.45 -18.11
CA SER A 82 15.39 -6.10 -17.34
C SER A 82 14.65 -7.30 -16.77
N VAL A 83 14.06 -7.08 -15.59
CA VAL A 83 13.22 -8.05 -14.90
C VAL A 83 11.88 -7.40 -14.61
N LEU A 84 10.80 -8.01 -15.07
CA LEU A 84 9.44 -7.59 -14.76
C LEU A 84 8.84 -8.58 -13.75
N VAL A 85 8.43 -8.05 -12.60
CA VAL A 85 7.83 -8.84 -11.52
C VAL A 85 6.43 -8.34 -11.18
N ARG A 86 5.60 -9.25 -10.67
CA ARG A 86 4.35 -8.91 -9.96
C ARG A 86 4.60 -9.04 -8.47
N VAL A 87 4.22 -8.00 -7.72
CA VAL A 87 4.42 -7.95 -6.27
C VAL A 87 3.08 -7.73 -5.57
N ALA A 88 2.74 -8.60 -4.63
CA ALA A 88 1.75 -8.35 -3.60
C ALA A 88 2.49 -8.11 -2.28
N CYS A 89 2.22 -6.98 -1.61
CA CYS A 89 2.99 -6.58 -0.44
C CYS A 89 2.16 -5.75 0.53
N SER A 90 2.64 -5.66 1.77
CA SER A 90 2.05 -4.83 2.81
C SER A 90 2.18 -3.34 2.49
N ALA A 91 1.33 -2.54 3.15
CA ALA A 91 1.44 -1.09 3.10
C ALA A 91 2.85 -0.64 3.56
N GLY A 92 3.34 0.45 2.95
CA GLY A 92 4.65 1.03 3.27
C GLY A 92 5.85 0.34 2.60
N THR A 93 5.64 -0.68 1.77
CA THR A 93 6.69 -1.30 0.95
C THR A 93 7.15 -0.37 -0.17
N TYR A 94 8.46 -0.18 -0.31
CA TYR A 94 9.09 0.62 -1.36
C TYR A 94 9.59 -0.30 -2.46
N ILE A 95 8.88 -0.32 -3.58
CA ILE A 95 9.27 -1.11 -4.75
C ILE A 95 10.62 -0.66 -5.33
N ARG A 96 10.98 0.62 -5.15
CA ARG A 96 12.32 1.15 -5.50
C ARG A 96 13.42 0.52 -4.66
N SER A 97 13.23 0.42 -3.34
CA SER A 97 14.18 -0.28 -2.47
C SER A 97 14.26 -1.77 -2.83
N LEU A 98 13.11 -2.41 -3.08
CA LEU A 98 13.08 -3.82 -3.51
C LEU A 98 13.89 -4.05 -4.79
N ALA A 99 13.82 -3.16 -5.78
CA ALA A 99 14.62 -3.25 -7.00
C ALA A 99 16.12 -3.16 -6.71
N VAL A 100 16.55 -2.23 -5.86
CA VAL A 100 17.95 -2.09 -5.44
C VAL A 100 18.42 -3.30 -4.64
N ASP A 101 17.60 -3.79 -3.69
CA ASP A 101 17.93 -4.94 -2.85
C ASP A 101 18.03 -6.23 -3.67
N LEU A 102 17.17 -6.41 -4.68
CA LEU A 102 17.28 -7.50 -5.63
C LEU A 102 18.58 -7.41 -6.44
N GLY A 103 18.95 -6.22 -6.90
CA GLY A 103 20.25 -5.99 -7.55
C GLY A 103 21.41 -6.38 -6.65
N ARG A 104 21.40 -5.96 -5.38
CA ARG A 104 22.42 -6.34 -4.39
C ARG A 104 22.51 -7.86 -4.19
N ALA A 105 21.37 -8.54 -4.10
CA ALA A 105 21.32 -10.00 -3.94
C ALA A 105 21.88 -10.74 -5.17
N LEU A 106 21.79 -10.13 -6.35
CA LEU A 106 22.33 -10.63 -7.61
C LEU A 106 23.74 -10.11 -7.94
N ASP A 107 24.32 -9.31 -7.05
CA ASP A 107 25.56 -8.56 -7.26
C ASP A 107 25.56 -7.81 -8.62
N VAL A 108 24.54 -6.96 -8.83
CA VAL A 108 24.46 -6.02 -9.95
C VAL A 108 23.82 -4.70 -9.51
N PRO A 109 24.22 -3.55 -10.10
CA PRO A 109 23.47 -2.32 -9.91
C PRO A 109 22.08 -2.46 -10.55
N ALA A 110 21.03 -2.14 -9.80
CA ALA A 110 19.65 -2.17 -10.27
C ALA A 110 18.88 -0.92 -9.81
N ASN A 111 17.91 -0.49 -10.61
CA ASN A 111 16.96 0.56 -10.27
C ASN A 111 15.55 0.17 -10.73
N LEU A 112 14.54 0.91 -10.27
CA LEU A 112 13.19 0.75 -10.77
C LEU A 112 12.99 1.52 -12.09
N ALA A 113 12.88 0.79 -13.19
CA ALA A 113 12.63 1.38 -14.51
C ALA A 113 11.13 1.65 -14.80
N PHE A 114 10.24 0.81 -14.28
CA PHE A 114 8.80 0.89 -14.53
C PHE A 114 8.00 0.47 -13.29
N LEU A 115 6.87 1.12 -13.04
CA LEU A 115 5.96 0.77 -11.96
C LEU A 115 4.51 0.99 -12.36
N LEU A 116 3.69 -0.04 -12.14
CA LEU A 116 2.24 0.06 -12.26
C LEU A 116 1.59 -0.56 -11.02
N ARG A 117 0.86 0.26 -10.26
CA ARG A 117 0.05 -0.24 -9.14
C ARG A 117 -1.30 -0.73 -9.68
N THR A 118 -1.47 -2.04 -9.73
CA THR A 118 -2.69 -2.68 -10.27
C THR A 118 -3.82 -2.84 -9.25
N ARG A 119 -3.52 -2.68 -7.95
CA ARG A 119 -4.50 -2.78 -6.86
C ARG A 119 -4.03 -1.99 -5.63
N ALA A 120 -4.98 -1.42 -4.89
CA ALA A 120 -4.78 -0.87 -3.55
C ALA A 120 -5.92 -1.32 -2.63
N GLY A 121 -5.65 -2.26 -1.73
CA GLY A 121 -6.69 -2.90 -0.92
C GLY A 121 -7.76 -3.56 -1.80
N ALA A 122 -9.01 -3.16 -1.63
CA ALA A 122 -10.13 -3.65 -2.43
C ALA A 122 -10.25 -3.01 -3.82
N ALA A 123 -9.59 -1.87 -4.06
CA ALA A 123 -9.70 -1.13 -5.32
C ALA A 123 -8.73 -1.68 -6.37
N GLY A 124 -9.28 -2.22 -7.47
CA GLY A 124 -8.50 -2.69 -8.62
C GLY A 124 -8.31 -1.61 -9.69
N ILE A 125 -7.26 -1.73 -10.50
CA ILE A 125 -6.99 -0.81 -11.61
C ILE A 125 -8.08 -0.80 -12.68
N ALA A 126 -8.85 -1.88 -12.81
CA ALA A 126 -9.98 -1.94 -13.73
C ALA A 126 -11.14 -1.00 -13.32
N GLU A 127 -11.16 -0.58 -12.05
CA GLU A 127 -12.15 0.34 -11.47
C GLU A 127 -11.61 1.77 -11.41
N ALA A 128 -10.39 2.01 -11.91
CA ALA A 128 -9.76 3.31 -11.86
C ALA A 128 -10.16 4.16 -13.08
N ASP A 129 -10.75 5.31 -12.81
CA ASP A 129 -10.96 6.36 -13.82
C ASP A 129 -9.62 7.03 -14.17
N ARG A 130 -9.48 7.47 -15.43
CA ARG A 130 -8.37 8.34 -15.81
C ARG A 130 -8.69 9.77 -15.40
N LEU A 131 -7.68 10.53 -14.97
CA LEU A 131 -7.86 11.95 -14.66
C LEU A 131 -8.30 12.80 -15.86
N THR A 132 -8.10 12.29 -17.09
CA THR A 132 -8.54 12.93 -18.33
C THR A 132 -10.00 12.62 -18.69
N ASP A 133 -10.64 11.71 -17.97
CA ASP A 133 -12.03 11.36 -18.24
C ASP A 133 -12.92 12.55 -17.89
N PRO A 134 -13.79 13.01 -18.80
CA PRO A 134 -14.53 14.27 -18.65
C PRO A 134 -15.60 14.21 -17.55
N VAL A 135 -15.91 13.01 -17.05
CA VAL A 135 -16.88 12.77 -16.00
C VAL A 135 -16.18 11.98 -14.91
N TRP A 136 -15.79 12.67 -13.83
CA TRP A 136 -15.33 12.02 -12.60
C TRP A 136 -16.51 11.81 -11.66
N ARG A 137 -16.72 10.58 -11.20
CA ARG A 137 -17.74 10.27 -10.19
C ARG A 137 -17.05 9.70 -8.96
N PRO A 138 -17.04 10.40 -7.81
CA PRO A 138 -16.49 9.83 -6.59
C PRO A 138 -17.29 8.58 -6.20
N ILE A 139 -16.57 7.51 -5.88
CA ILE A 139 -17.17 6.29 -5.34
C ILE A 139 -17.67 6.59 -3.91
N PRO A 140 -18.95 6.36 -3.58
CA PRO A 140 -19.46 6.54 -2.24
C PRO A 140 -18.66 5.70 -1.22
N PRO A 141 -18.39 6.21 0.00
CA PRO A 141 -17.62 5.47 1.01
C PRO A 141 -18.17 4.07 1.31
N GLY A 142 -19.51 3.91 1.33
CA GLY A 142 -20.17 2.62 1.53
C GLY A 142 -19.83 1.58 0.46
N GLU A 143 -19.74 2.02 -0.81
CA GLU A 143 -19.36 1.18 -1.94
C GLU A 143 -17.86 0.89 -1.93
N PHE A 144 -17.02 1.88 -1.62
CA PHE A 144 -15.57 1.70 -1.51
C PHE A 144 -15.20 0.66 -0.43
N LEU A 145 -15.96 0.67 0.67
CA LEU A 145 -15.79 -0.24 1.80
C LEU A 145 -16.56 -1.57 1.65
N ARG A 146 -17.05 -1.92 0.45
CA ARG A 146 -17.83 -3.15 0.19
C ARG A 146 -17.17 -4.47 0.59
N HIS A 147 -15.85 -4.46 0.78
CA HIS A 147 -15.08 -5.60 1.28
C HIS A 147 -15.30 -5.89 2.77
N LEU A 148 -15.86 -4.94 3.53
CA LEU A 148 -16.26 -5.12 4.92
C LEU A 148 -17.70 -5.67 5.01
N PRO A 149 -18.00 -6.53 6.00
CA PRO A 149 -19.36 -6.95 6.28
C PRO A 149 -20.27 -5.74 6.57
N ALA A 150 -21.56 -5.91 6.36
CA ALA A 150 -22.55 -4.85 6.57
C ALA A 150 -23.71 -5.31 7.44
N ILE A 151 -24.22 -4.39 8.25
CA ILE A 151 -25.48 -4.51 8.98
C ILE A 151 -26.42 -3.40 8.54
N ALA A 152 -27.68 -3.73 8.29
CA ALA A 152 -28.73 -2.74 8.17
C ALA A 152 -29.05 -2.16 9.56
N ILE A 153 -29.26 -0.86 9.66
CA ILE A 153 -29.68 -0.15 10.87
C ILE A 153 -30.96 0.64 10.61
N ASP A 154 -31.68 0.97 11.67
CA ASP A 154 -32.81 1.91 11.60
C ASP A 154 -32.39 3.36 11.92
N GLU A 155 -33.34 4.29 11.81
CA GLU A 155 -33.12 5.72 12.08
C GLU A 155 -32.70 6.01 13.54
N ALA A 156 -33.22 5.23 14.50
CA ALA A 156 -32.89 5.43 15.91
C ALA A 156 -31.44 4.99 16.20
N GLU A 157 -31.04 3.87 15.62
CA GLU A 157 -29.66 3.37 15.66
C GLU A 157 -28.70 4.32 14.93
N ALA A 158 -29.10 4.84 13.76
CA ALA A 158 -28.29 5.83 13.02
C ALA A 158 -28.06 7.10 13.86
N ALA A 159 -29.11 7.62 14.50
CA ALA A 159 -29.01 8.78 15.39
C ALA A 159 -28.10 8.49 16.61
N ALA A 160 -28.17 7.30 17.19
CA ALA A 160 -27.30 6.88 18.29
C ALA A 160 -25.82 6.83 17.86
N LEU A 161 -25.52 6.18 16.73
CA LEU A 161 -24.16 6.10 16.19
C LEU A 161 -23.58 7.47 15.88
N ARG A 162 -24.37 8.37 15.30
CA ARG A 162 -23.97 9.76 15.01
C ARG A 162 -23.59 10.55 16.27
N GLN A 163 -24.10 10.15 17.43
CA GLN A 163 -23.77 10.71 18.74
C GLN A 163 -22.67 9.92 19.48
N GLY A 164 -22.04 8.95 18.82
CA GLY A 164 -21.00 8.12 19.42
C GLY A 164 -21.51 7.04 20.40
N LYS A 165 -22.82 6.75 20.38
CA LYS A 165 -23.42 5.73 21.26
C LYS A 165 -23.39 4.35 20.60
N PRO A 166 -23.30 3.26 21.39
CA PRO A 166 -23.42 1.92 20.85
C PRO A 166 -24.87 1.64 20.40
N ILE A 167 -25.01 0.68 19.50
CA ILE A 167 -26.31 0.12 19.11
C ILE A 167 -26.45 -1.30 19.66
N ARG A 168 -27.43 -2.08 19.16
CA ARG A 168 -27.80 -3.43 19.63
C ARG A 168 -26.63 -4.37 19.94
N GLU A 169 -26.96 -5.45 20.65
CA GLU A 169 -26.00 -6.50 20.98
C GLU A 169 -25.30 -7.08 19.75
N ALA A 170 -24.00 -7.32 19.89
CA ALA A 170 -23.13 -7.81 18.84
C ALA A 170 -22.41 -9.07 19.32
N ASN A 171 -22.44 -10.11 18.51
CA ASN A 171 -21.48 -11.20 18.65
C ASN A 171 -20.08 -10.66 18.38
N ALA A 172 -19.06 -11.26 19.01
CA ALA A 172 -17.68 -10.88 18.77
C ALA A 172 -17.32 -11.10 17.28
N VAL A 173 -17.16 -9.99 16.56
CA VAL A 173 -16.63 -9.94 15.19
C VAL A 173 -15.32 -9.17 15.27
N ASP A 174 -14.23 -9.80 14.81
CA ASP A 174 -12.86 -9.24 14.93
C ASP A 174 -12.59 -8.13 13.89
N GLU A 175 -13.39 -8.09 12.82
CA GLU A 175 -13.28 -7.11 11.75
C GLU A 175 -14.26 -5.92 11.90
N PRO A 176 -13.94 -4.75 11.31
CA PRO A 176 -14.88 -3.64 11.21
C PRO A 176 -16.11 -3.99 10.37
N VAL A 177 -17.27 -3.46 10.76
CA VAL A 177 -18.56 -3.68 10.08
C VAL A 177 -19.13 -2.35 9.62
N ARG A 178 -19.70 -2.30 8.41
CA ARG A 178 -20.44 -1.16 7.89
C ARG A 178 -21.85 -1.12 8.48
N ALA A 179 -22.24 0.01 9.07
CA ALA A 179 -23.61 0.27 9.50
C ALA A 179 -24.34 1.08 8.43
N MET A 180 -25.31 0.45 7.77
CA MET A 180 -26.00 0.95 6.58
C MET A 180 -27.45 1.32 6.91
N LEU A 181 -27.82 2.58 6.71
CA LEU A 181 -29.21 3.01 6.72
C LEU A 181 -29.67 3.09 5.26
N ASP A 182 -30.59 2.21 4.86
CA ASP A 182 -30.90 1.96 3.45
C ASP A 182 -29.63 1.67 2.64
N GLU A 183 -29.27 2.52 1.67
CA GLU A 183 -28.05 2.41 0.85
C GLU A 183 -26.90 3.29 1.35
N GLU A 184 -27.12 4.07 2.41
CA GLU A 184 -26.14 5.03 2.94
C GLU A 184 -25.29 4.41 4.05
N LEU A 185 -23.97 4.59 3.97
CA LEU A 185 -23.07 4.25 5.06
C LEU A 185 -23.14 5.34 6.14
N VAL A 186 -23.63 4.99 7.33
CA VAL A 186 -23.70 5.92 8.47
C VAL A 186 -22.42 5.87 9.30
N ALA A 187 -21.91 4.67 9.57
CA ALA A 187 -20.70 4.49 10.36
C ALA A 187 -19.99 3.18 10.04
N VAL A 188 -18.71 3.11 10.41
CA VAL A 188 -17.99 1.84 10.58
C VAL A 188 -17.95 1.54 12.08
N VAL A 189 -18.47 0.39 12.46
CA VAL A 189 -18.61 -0.08 13.85
C VAL A 189 -17.69 -1.28 14.13
N ARG A 190 -17.42 -1.54 15.41
CA ARG A 190 -16.76 -2.77 15.90
C ARG A 190 -17.55 -3.36 17.06
N ALA A 191 -17.55 -4.69 17.17
CA ALA A 191 -18.12 -5.37 18.32
C ALA A 191 -17.19 -5.23 19.53
N GLU A 192 -17.61 -4.45 20.53
CA GLU A 192 -16.87 -4.20 21.76
C GLU A 192 -17.84 -4.18 22.93
N GLN A 193 -17.44 -4.77 24.08
CA GLN A 193 -18.29 -4.81 25.28
C GLN A 193 -19.70 -5.38 25.02
N GLY A 194 -19.82 -6.33 24.08
CA GLY A 194 -21.08 -6.98 23.72
C GLY A 194 -22.01 -6.18 22.82
N ALA A 195 -21.59 -5.02 22.29
CA ALA A 195 -22.40 -4.16 21.44
C ALA A 195 -21.60 -3.62 20.24
N PHE A 196 -22.29 -3.09 19.23
CA PHE A 196 -21.60 -2.39 18.14
C PHE A 196 -21.32 -0.94 18.50
N TRP A 197 -20.04 -0.58 18.58
CA TRP A 197 -19.57 0.77 18.87
C TRP A 197 -19.05 1.47 17.60
N PRO A 198 -19.40 2.75 17.37
CA PRO A 198 -18.88 3.51 16.25
C PRO A 198 -17.38 3.79 16.40
N LYS A 199 -16.61 3.51 15.35
CA LYS A 199 -15.17 3.86 15.24
C LYS A 199 -14.94 5.02 14.29
N THR A 200 -15.73 5.07 13.23
CA THR A 200 -15.77 6.19 12.30
C THR A 200 -17.23 6.47 12.00
N VAL A 201 -17.66 7.70 12.20
CA VAL A 201 -19.00 8.17 11.82
C VAL A 201 -18.84 9.07 10.61
N LEU A 202 -19.65 8.84 9.58
CA LEU A 202 -19.70 9.74 8.44
C LEU A 202 -20.64 10.90 8.77
N ALA A 203 -20.13 12.12 8.65
CA ALA A 203 -20.94 13.32 8.72
C ALA A 203 -21.78 13.38 7.44
N VAL A 204 -23.09 13.47 7.61
CA VAL A 204 -24.06 13.76 6.55
C VAL A 204 -24.54 15.18 6.75
#